data_AF-A0A377HMU5-F1
#
_entry.id   AF-A0A377HMU5-F1
#
_cell.length_a   1.000
_cell.length_b   1.000
_cell.length_c   1.000
_cell.angle_alpha   90.00
_cell.angle_beta   90.00
_cell.angle_gamma   90.00
#
_symmetry.space_group_name_H-M   'P 1'
#
loop_
_entity.id
_entity.type
_entity.pdbx_description
1 polymer ?
#
loop_
_entity_poly.entity_id
_entity_poly.type
_entity_poly.pdbx_seq_one_letter_code
_entity_poly.pdbx_strand_id
1 'polypeptide(L)'
;MENTEKLANSKQVIAYIAERFPLCFTLEGEARPLKIGIFQDLAERLADDPKVSKTQLRAALRQYTSSWRYLYGVKAGAVRVDLDGNDCGELEQEHIDHAQTALAESKARAAERRKEQAAKSGDKKGDAKARKSPKSNKSTANPSKPRPANSKNTKLEKKPAAPRRELKAEDIVVGKDVNVNMGNGNMAATIVELNKDEVRVRLSNGLTMLVKAEHLSS
;
A
#
# COMPACT_ATOMS: atom_id res chain seq x y z
N MET A 1 -14.95 -5.87 39.59
CA MET A 1 -15.27 -5.97 38.16
C MET A 1 -13.96 -5.81 37.42
N GLU A 2 -13.40 -6.89 36.89
CA GLU A 2 -12.12 -6.82 36.17
C GLU A 2 -12.38 -6.43 34.71
N ASN A 3 -11.68 -5.40 34.23
CA ASN A 3 -11.78 -4.95 32.85
C ASN A 3 -11.25 -6.04 31.93
N THR A 4 -12.16 -6.77 31.28
CA THR A 4 -11.84 -7.71 30.21
C THR A 4 -11.58 -6.94 28.92
N GLU A 5 -10.45 -6.23 28.89
CA GLU A 5 -9.92 -5.61 27.67
C GLU A 5 -9.59 -6.72 26.65
N LYS A 6 -10.57 -7.01 25.78
CA LYS A 6 -10.43 -7.96 24.68
C LYS A 6 -9.28 -7.50 23.80
N LEU A 7 -8.35 -8.40 23.52
CA LEU A 7 -7.17 -8.10 22.71
C LEU A 7 -7.60 -7.71 21.28
N ALA A 8 -7.68 -6.40 21.02
CA ALA A 8 -8.28 -5.87 19.81
C ALA A 8 -7.44 -6.13 18.55
N ASN A 9 -6.12 -6.30 18.71
CA ASN A 9 -5.20 -6.48 17.61
C ASN A 9 -4.76 -7.95 17.48
N SER A 10 -4.91 -8.53 16.29
CA SER A 10 -4.44 -9.88 15.96
C SER A 10 -2.98 -10.14 16.37
N LYS A 11 -2.10 -9.12 16.36
CA LYS A 11 -0.72 -9.25 16.84
C LYS A 11 -0.61 -9.46 18.35
N GLN A 12 -1.46 -8.79 19.14
CA GLN A 12 -1.52 -8.98 20.60
C GLN A 12 -2.09 -10.36 20.94
N VAL A 13 -3.06 -10.84 20.17
CA VAL A 13 -3.60 -12.20 20.29
C VAL A 13 -2.51 -13.24 20.00
N ILE A 14 -1.69 -13.06 18.96
CA ILE A 14 -0.51 -13.91 18.69
C ILE A 14 0.47 -13.89 19.88
N ALA A 15 0.79 -12.71 20.42
CA ALA A 15 1.71 -12.58 21.55
C ALA A 15 1.19 -13.30 22.80
N TYR A 16 -0.09 -13.11 23.14
CA TYR A 16 -0.72 -13.79 24.26
C TYR A 16 -0.75 -15.33 24.10
N ILE A 17 -1.02 -15.82 22.89
CA ILE A 17 -0.95 -17.26 22.59
C ILE A 17 0.48 -17.78 22.72
N ALA A 18 1.50 -17.02 22.30
CA ALA A 18 2.90 -17.39 22.47
C ALA A 18 3.38 -17.38 23.93
N GLU A 19 2.86 -16.47 24.77
CA GLU A 19 3.09 -16.48 26.22
C GLU A 19 2.45 -17.70 26.89
N ARG A 20 1.26 -18.13 26.43
CA ARG A 20 0.55 -19.31 26.95
C ARG A 20 1.10 -20.65 26.43
N PHE A 21 1.57 -20.69 25.18
CA PHE A 21 2.00 -21.91 24.47
C PHE A 21 3.38 -21.71 23.80
N PRO A 22 4.46 -21.46 24.57
CA PRO A 22 5.78 -21.09 24.03
C PRO A 22 6.46 -22.21 23.22
N LEU A 23 6.05 -23.47 23.42
CA LEU A 23 6.57 -24.62 22.68
C LEU A 23 6.01 -24.69 21.24
N CYS A 24 4.79 -24.21 21.04
CA CYS A 24 4.07 -24.23 19.77
C CYS A 24 4.23 -22.90 19.00
N PHE A 25 4.10 -21.77 19.71
CA PHE A 25 4.11 -20.43 19.15
C PHE A 25 5.34 -19.65 19.62
N THR A 26 6.29 -19.43 18.72
CA THR A 26 7.44 -18.55 18.97
C THR A 26 7.08 -17.12 18.60
N LEU A 27 7.52 -16.13 19.39
CA LEU A 27 7.41 -14.70 19.03
C LEU A 27 8.59 -14.23 18.17
N GLU A 28 9.79 -14.69 18.52
CA GLU A 28 11.05 -14.41 17.84
C GLU A 28 11.72 -15.74 17.40
N GLY A 29 12.58 -15.71 16.38
CA GLY A 29 13.21 -16.91 15.80
C GLY A 29 12.35 -17.64 14.76
N GLU A 30 12.75 -18.85 14.35
CA GLU A 30 11.98 -19.65 13.38
C GLU A 30 10.64 -20.12 14.00
N ALA A 31 9.58 -20.13 13.21
CA ALA A 31 8.27 -20.64 13.62
C ALA A 31 8.09 -22.07 13.10
N ARG A 32 7.72 -23.02 13.97
CA ARG A 32 7.55 -24.43 13.59
C ARG A 32 6.22 -24.65 12.85
N PRO A 33 6.11 -25.67 11.96
CA PRO A 33 4.84 -26.03 11.34
C PRO A 33 3.82 -26.46 12.41
N LEU A 34 2.59 -25.95 12.32
CA LEU A 34 1.53 -26.26 13.26
C LEU A 34 0.76 -27.54 12.85
N LYS A 35 0.25 -28.27 13.85
CA LYS A 35 -0.73 -29.34 13.70
C LYS A 35 -1.94 -28.88 12.87
N ILE A 36 -2.47 -29.75 12.01
CA ILE A 36 -3.73 -29.49 11.30
C ILE A 36 -4.86 -29.42 12.33
N GLY A 37 -5.66 -28.35 12.28
CA GLY A 37 -6.77 -28.18 13.22
C GLY A 37 -6.40 -27.58 14.57
N ILE A 38 -5.16 -27.12 14.80
CA ILE A 38 -4.69 -26.45 16.05
C ILE A 38 -5.64 -25.36 16.60
N PHE A 39 -6.47 -24.75 15.74
CA PHE A 39 -7.53 -23.82 16.15
C PHE A 39 -8.55 -24.43 17.12
N GLN A 40 -8.89 -25.70 16.96
CA GLN A 40 -9.87 -26.39 17.81
C GLN A 40 -9.28 -26.60 19.21
N ASP A 41 -8.09 -27.19 19.29
CA ASP A 41 -7.31 -27.37 20.52
C ASP A 41 -7.14 -26.03 21.28
N LEU A 42 -6.85 -24.93 20.54
CA LEU A 42 -6.76 -23.58 21.11
C LEU A 42 -8.11 -23.06 21.60
N ALA A 43 -9.18 -23.28 20.84
CA ALA A 43 -10.52 -22.82 21.19
C ALA A 43 -11.12 -23.57 22.38
N GLU A 44 -10.62 -24.76 22.70
CA GLU A 44 -10.93 -25.54 23.90
C GLU A 44 -10.08 -25.06 25.09
N ARG A 45 -8.74 -24.99 24.95
CA ARG A 45 -7.85 -24.49 26.03
C ARG A 45 -8.07 -23.02 26.41
N LEU A 46 -8.52 -22.18 25.49
CA LEU A 46 -8.83 -20.76 25.73
C LEU A 46 -10.35 -20.51 25.88
N ALA A 47 -11.18 -21.55 26.02
CA ALA A 47 -12.63 -21.39 26.22
C ALA A 47 -12.96 -20.56 27.46
N ASP A 48 -12.17 -20.71 28.52
CA ASP A 48 -12.33 -20.05 29.81
C ASP A 48 -11.70 -18.63 29.86
N ASP A 49 -10.95 -18.22 28.83
CA ASP A 49 -10.15 -16.99 28.84
C ASP A 49 -10.87 -15.86 28.05
N PRO A 50 -11.59 -14.93 28.71
CA PRO A 50 -12.46 -13.93 28.03
C PRO A 50 -11.68 -12.88 27.22
N LYS A 51 -10.34 -12.91 27.25
CA LYS A 51 -9.43 -11.99 26.58
C LYS A 51 -9.35 -12.21 25.07
N VAL A 52 -9.66 -13.42 24.58
CA VAL A 52 -9.55 -13.81 23.16
C VAL A 52 -10.86 -14.40 22.65
N SER A 53 -11.47 -13.80 21.62
CA SER A 53 -12.63 -14.41 20.95
C SER A 53 -12.21 -15.42 19.86
N LYS A 54 -13.04 -16.45 19.61
CA LYS A 54 -12.84 -17.44 18.54
C LYS A 54 -12.62 -16.81 17.16
N THR A 55 -13.27 -15.67 16.88
CA THR A 55 -13.08 -14.90 15.63
C THR A 55 -11.70 -14.25 15.55
N GLN A 56 -11.25 -13.60 16.64
CA GLN A 56 -9.91 -13.01 16.72
C GLN A 56 -8.81 -14.08 16.68
N LEU A 57 -9.00 -15.20 17.37
CA LEU A 57 -8.11 -16.36 17.33
C LEU A 57 -7.90 -16.87 15.88
N ARG A 58 -8.98 -17.00 15.11
CA ARG A 58 -8.89 -17.40 13.69
C ARG A 58 -8.18 -16.37 12.82
N ALA A 59 -8.40 -15.07 13.06
CA ALA A 59 -7.71 -14.01 12.35
C ALA A 59 -6.20 -13.95 12.69
N ALA A 60 -5.87 -14.12 13.97
CA ALA A 60 -4.52 -14.21 14.50
C ALA A 60 -3.75 -15.40 13.91
N LEU A 61 -4.33 -16.60 13.92
CA LEU A 61 -3.71 -17.79 13.32
C LEU A 61 -3.46 -17.61 11.81
N ARG A 62 -4.43 -17.09 11.06
CA ARG A 62 -4.24 -16.77 9.63
C ARG A 62 -3.09 -15.78 9.40
N GLN A 63 -2.97 -14.75 10.23
CA GLN A 63 -1.88 -13.80 10.15
C GLN A 63 -0.52 -14.41 10.53
N TYR A 64 -0.50 -15.34 11.49
CA TYR A 64 0.70 -16.07 11.88
C TYR A 64 1.17 -16.99 10.75
N THR A 65 0.29 -17.81 10.18
CA THR A 65 0.64 -18.78 9.12
C THR A 65 0.93 -18.14 7.76
N SER A 66 0.39 -16.96 7.46
CA SER A 66 0.77 -16.18 6.28
C SER A 66 2.02 -15.30 6.48
N SER A 67 2.64 -15.31 7.66
CA SER A 67 3.88 -14.58 7.91
C SER A 67 5.05 -15.25 7.19
N TRP A 68 5.96 -14.46 6.60
CA TRP A 68 7.18 -15.00 5.98
C TRP A 68 7.98 -15.89 6.95
N ARG A 69 7.98 -15.53 8.25
CA ARG A 69 8.67 -16.30 9.31
C ARG A 69 8.11 -17.71 9.50
N TYR A 70 6.80 -17.89 9.26
CA TYR A 70 6.15 -19.19 9.27
C TYR A 70 6.44 -19.96 7.97
N LEU A 71 6.25 -19.30 6.82
CA LEU A 71 6.52 -19.91 5.51
C LEU A 71 7.98 -20.38 5.36
N TYR A 72 8.95 -19.71 5.99
CA TYR A 72 10.34 -20.18 6.07
C TYR A 72 10.55 -21.41 6.97
N GLY A 73 9.72 -21.64 7.99
CA GLY A 73 9.81 -22.80 8.88
C GLY A 73 9.20 -24.08 8.28
N VAL A 74 8.38 -23.95 7.24
CA VAL A 74 7.82 -25.05 6.46
C VAL A 74 8.91 -25.59 5.51
N LYS A 75 9.78 -26.45 6.03
CA LYS A 75 10.90 -27.11 5.32
C LYS A 75 10.69 -28.62 5.24
N ALA A 76 11.32 -29.28 4.26
CA ALA A 76 11.35 -30.75 4.21
C ALA A 76 11.94 -31.34 5.51
N GLY A 77 11.27 -32.37 6.04
CA GLY A 77 11.64 -33.01 7.32
C GLY A 77 11.27 -32.22 8.58
N ALA A 78 10.57 -31.09 8.49
CA ALA A 78 10.04 -30.40 9.66
C ALA A 78 8.78 -31.10 10.18
N VAL A 79 8.79 -31.50 11.46
CA VAL A 79 7.64 -32.14 12.10
C VAL A 79 6.61 -31.09 12.54
N ARG A 80 5.32 -31.43 12.47
CA ARG A 80 4.25 -30.55 12.96
C ARG A 80 4.20 -30.60 14.49
N VAL A 81 4.05 -29.47 15.15
CA VAL A 81 3.90 -29.40 16.61
C VAL A 81 2.44 -29.15 17.04
N ASP A 82 2.02 -29.82 18.10
CA ASP A 82 0.78 -29.51 18.84
C ASP A 82 0.99 -28.36 19.85
N LEU A 83 -0.01 -28.08 20.71
CA LEU A 83 0.05 -27.01 21.70
C LEU A 83 0.98 -27.28 22.88
N ASP A 84 1.10 -28.55 23.28
CA ASP A 84 1.92 -28.97 24.40
C ASP A 84 3.38 -29.25 23.94
N GLY A 85 3.65 -29.13 22.64
CA GLY A 85 4.98 -29.22 22.02
C GLY A 85 5.33 -30.59 21.46
N ASN A 86 4.37 -31.52 21.39
CA ASN A 86 4.59 -32.87 20.86
C ASN A 86 4.52 -32.89 19.33
N ASP A 87 5.23 -33.86 18.76
CA ASP A 87 5.26 -34.14 17.34
C ASP A 87 3.94 -34.77 16.89
N CYS A 88 3.15 -34.02 16.10
CA CYS A 88 1.80 -34.36 15.68
C CYS A 88 1.68 -34.48 14.15
N GLY A 89 2.41 -35.45 13.61
CA GLY A 89 2.37 -35.86 12.21
C GLY A 89 3.37 -35.15 11.31
N GLU A 90 3.62 -35.77 10.15
CA GLU A 90 4.62 -35.32 9.20
C GLU A 90 4.12 -34.17 8.31
N LEU A 91 5.06 -33.45 7.73
CA LEU A 91 4.82 -32.38 6.77
C LEU A 91 5.03 -32.91 5.35
N GLU A 92 3.92 -33.18 4.68
CA GLU A 92 3.88 -33.67 3.29
C GLU A 92 4.42 -32.66 2.28
N GLN A 93 5.02 -33.15 1.19
CA GLN A 93 5.76 -32.37 0.20
C GLN A 93 4.90 -31.27 -0.43
N GLU A 94 3.63 -31.53 -0.73
CA GLU A 94 2.69 -30.54 -1.29
C GLU A 94 2.56 -29.28 -0.42
N HIS A 95 2.59 -29.43 0.92
CA HIS A 95 2.52 -28.30 1.84
C HIS A 95 3.78 -27.44 1.81
N ILE A 96 4.94 -28.04 1.53
CA ILE A 96 6.23 -27.36 1.40
C ILE A 96 6.27 -26.57 0.08
N ASP A 97 5.88 -27.18 -1.03
CA ASP A 97 5.85 -26.54 -2.34
C ASP A 97 4.86 -25.37 -2.38
N HIS A 98 3.68 -25.54 -1.76
CA HIS A 98 2.71 -24.47 -1.57
C HIS A 98 3.28 -23.34 -0.68
N ALA A 99 3.99 -23.65 0.41
CA ALA A 99 4.60 -22.63 1.27
C ALA A 99 5.72 -21.85 0.57
N GLN A 100 6.56 -22.51 -0.23
CA GLN A 100 7.59 -21.86 -1.04
C GLN A 100 6.96 -20.93 -2.10
N THR A 101 5.90 -21.39 -2.78
CA THR A 101 5.15 -20.61 -3.76
C THR A 101 4.51 -19.37 -3.12
N ALA A 102 3.81 -19.54 -2.00
CA ALA A 102 3.21 -18.44 -1.24
C ALA A 102 4.26 -17.43 -0.73
N LEU A 103 5.46 -17.89 -0.38
CA LEU A 103 6.58 -17.04 0.04
C LEU A 103 7.11 -16.20 -1.13
N ALA A 104 7.22 -16.77 -2.32
CA ALA A 104 7.60 -16.06 -3.54
C ALA A 104 6.54 -15.00 -3.93
N GLU A 105 5.26 -15.38 -3.98
CA GLU A 105 4.15 -14.47 -4.29
C GLU A 105 4.07 -13.31 -3.27
N SER A 106 4.16 -13.63 -1.97
CA SER A 106 4.09 -12.63 -0.90
C SER A 106 5.27 -11.65 -0.95
N LYS A 107 6.48 -12.09 -1.32
CA LYS A 107 7.62 -11.21 -1.61
C LYS A 107 7.38 -10.31 -2.81
N ALA A 108 6.88 -10.86 -3.93
CA ALA A 108 6.58 -10.08 -5.14
C ALA A 108 5.55 -8.98 -4.84
N ARG A 109 4.41 -9.36 -4.24
CA ARG A 109 3.34 -8.45 -3.84
C ARG A 109 3.79 -7.37 -2.85
N ALA A 110 4.70 -7.70 -1.93
CA ALA A 110 5.30 -6.72 -1.03
C ALA A 110 6.25 -5.75 -1.76
N ALA A 111 7.01 -6.22 -2.75
CA ALA A 111 7.87 -5.39 -3.58
C ALA A 111 7.06 -4.41 -4.45
N GLU A 112 5.95 -4.86 -5.04
CA GLU A 112 5.00 -4.01 -5.78
C GLU A 112 4.38 -2.94 -4.89
N ARG A 113 3.80 -3.33 -3.74
CA ARG A 113 3.27 -2.38 -2.75
C ARG A 113 4.31 -1.35 -2.31
N ARG A 114 5.57 -1.76 -2.14
CA ARG A 114 6.68 -0.85 -1.80
C ARG A 114 7.00 0.12 -2.94
N LYS A 115 6.98 -0.33 -4.20
CA LYS A 115 7.15 0.53 -5.39
C LYS A 115 6.02 1.54 -5.51
N GLU A 116 4.76 1.11 -5.37
CA GLU A 116 3.60 2.01 -5.38
C GLU A 116 3.64 3.04 -4.25
N GLN A 117 3.97 2.61 -3.02
CA GLN A 117 4.10 3.52 -1.88
C GLN A 117 5.25 4.49 -2.07
N ALA A 118 6.38 4.07 -2.68
CA ALA A 118 7.47 4.96 -3.03
C ALA A 118 7.06 6.00 -4.08
N ALA A 119 6.34 5.60 -5.14
CA ALA A 119 5.80 6.51 -6.15
C ALA A 119 4.82 7.53 -5.53
N LYS A 120 3.86 7.05 -4.71
CA LYS A 120 2.87 7.89 -4.00
C LYS A 120 3.50 8.78 -2.90
N SER A 121 4.69 8.43 -2.40
CA SER A 121 5.40 9.22 -1.37
C SER A 121 6.49 10.14 -1.92
N GLY A 122 6.91 9.96 -3.18
CA GLY A 122 7.90 10.82 -3.85
C GLY A 122 7.39 12.26 -4.00
N ASP A 123 6.10 12.40 -4.28
CA ASP A 123 5.40 13.68 -4.42
C ASP A 123 5.33 14.49 -3.10
N LYS A 124 5.37 13.81 -1.94
CA LYS A 124 5.27 14.44 -0.60
C LYS A 124 6.58 14.54 0.17
N LYS A 125 7.74 14.34 -0.48
CA LYS A 125 9.07 14.46 0.16
C LYS A 125 9.97 15.55 -0.43
N GLY A 126 9.37 16.64 -0.89
CA GLY A 126 10.10 17.87 -1.28
C GLY A 126 10.68 18.67 -0.10
N ASP A 127 10.00 18.71 1.06
CA ASP A 127 10.23 19.79 2.05
C ASP A 127 10.98 19.38 3.34
N ALA A 128 11.19 18.08 3.59
CA ALA A 128 11.66 17.57 4.89
C ALA A 128 13.10 17.03 4.91
N LYS A 129 14.01 17.52 4.05
CA LYS A 129 15.43 17.11 4.08
C LYS A 129 16.45 18.23 3.80
N ALA A 130 16.17 19.44 4.26
CA ALA A 130 17.06 20.61 4.14
C ALA A 130 17.66 21.10 5.48
N ARG A 131 17.83 20.21 6.48
CA ARG A 131 18.57 20.51 7.72
C ARG A 131 19.50 19.37 8.17
N LYS A 132 20.56 19.13 7.40
CA LYS A 132 21.80 18.54 7.94
C LYS A 132 22.99 19.33 7.42
N SER A 133 23.63 20.06 8.33
CA SER A 133 24.78 20.92 8.09
C SER A 133 26.03 20.11 7.75
N PRO A 134 26.79 20.50 6.71
CA PRO A 134 28.21 20.18 6.60
C PRO A 134 29.02 21.33 7.20
N LYS A 135 29.98 21.05 8.11
CA LYS A 135 30.94 22.06 8.58
C LYS A 135 32.36 21.51 8.64
N SER A 136 33.26 22.33 8.10
CA SER A 136 34.72 22.15 8.02
C SER A 136 35.19 21.07 6.99
N ASN A 137 36.32 21.24 6.29
CA ASN A 137 37.30 22.32 6.38
C ASN A 137 38.03 22.61 5.06
N LYS A 138 38.38 23.90 4.84
CA LYS A 138 39.58 24.45 4.16
C LYS A 138 40.40 23.46 3.29
N SER A 139 40.64 23.66 1.99
CA SER A 139 41.41 24.76 1.33
C SER A 139 41.37 24.52 -0.22
N THR A 140 41.91 25.31 -1.18
CA THR A 140 42.70 26.57 -1.24
C THR A 140 42.58 27.21 -2.65
N ALA A 141 43.01 28.48 -2.79
CA ALA A 141 43.52 29.16 -4.01
C ALA A 141 42.61 29.39 -5.26
N ASN A 142 42.66 30.64 -5.74
CA ASN A 142 42.07 31.22 -6.96
C ASN A 142 43.15 31.29 -8.08
N PRO A 143 42.98 31.89 -9.29
CA PRO A 143 41.79 32.29 -10.08
C PRO A 143 41.88 31.91 -11.60
N SER A 144 40.88 32.31 -12.44
CA SER A 144 41.02 32.98 -13.79
C SER A 144 40.14 32.48 -14.96
N LYS A 145 39.18 33.33 -15.41
CA LYS A 145 38.76 33.71 -16.81
C LYS A 145 38.44 32.63 -17.91
N PRO A 146 37.79 32.98 -19.06
CA PRO A 146 36.51 33.69 -19.26
C PRO A 146 35.53 32.96 -20.26
N ARG A 147 34.36 33.60 -20.50
CA ARG A 147 33.27 33.26 -21.47
C ARG A 147 33.73 33.25 -22.95
N PRO A 148 33.05 32.53 -23.87
CA PRO A 148 31.89 33.05 -24.66
C PRO A 148 30.75 32.00 -24.83
N ALA A 149 29.46 32.26 -25.12
CA ALA A 149 28.73 33.24 -25.95
C ALA A 149 28.58 32.89 -27.46
N ASN A 150 27.57 32.07 -27.84
CA ASN A 150 26.61 32.26 -28.96
C ASN A 150 25.67 31.03 -29.04
N SER A 151 24.33 31.18 -29.04
CA SER A 151 23.45 31.59 -30.15
C SER A 151 23.27 30.55 -31.26
N LYS A 152 22.04 30.02 -31.39
CA LYS A 152 21.18 30.30 -32.56
C LYS A 152 19.73 29.85 -32.33
N ASN A 153 18.79 30.76 -32.60
CA ASN A 153 17.38 30.42 -32.77
C ASN A 153 17.16 29.68 -34.10
N THR A 154 16.21 28.76 -34.14
CA THR A 154 15.39 28.52 -35.33
C THR A 154 13.93 28.75 -34.99
N LYS A 155 13.30 29.65 -35.77
CA LYS A 155 11.97 30.21 -35.56
C LYS A 155 11.06 29.70 -36.67
N LEU A 156 10.03 28.96 -36.30
CA LEU A 156 8.88 28.60 -37.13
C LEU A 156 7.68 28.54 -36.15
N GLU A 157 6.53 29.17 -36.29
CA GLU A 157 5.95 30.25 -37.09
C GLU A 157 4.57 30.48 -36.41
N LYS A 158 4.05 31.70 -36.33
CA LYS A 158 2.79 31.99 -35.62
C LYS A 158 1.58 31.80 -36.54
N LYS A 159 0.51 31.18 -36.03
CA LYS A 159 -0.90 31.59 -36.24
C LYS A 159 -1.77 31.07 -35.08
N PRO A 160 -2.93 31.70 -34.79
CA PRO A 160 -2.97 32.58 -33.62
C PRO A 160 -3.72 31.98 -32.43
N ALA A 161 -3.34 32.42 -31.23
CA ALA A 161 -4.10 32.13 -30.01
C ALA A 161 -5.49 32.77 -30.10
N ALA A 162 -6.54 31.94 -30.10
CA ALA A 162 -7.90 32.40 -29.88
C ALA A 162 -8.05 32.86 -28.41
N PRO A 163 -8.81 33.94 -28.13
CA PRO A 163 -8.93 34.47 -26.78
C PRO A 163 -9.68 33.51 -25.86
N ARG A 164 -9.07 33.22 -24.71
CA ARG A 164 -9.68 32.52 -23.58
C ARG A 164 -11.03 33.15 -23.24
N ARG A 165 -12.11 32.43 -23.49
CA ARG A 165 -13.47 32.84 -23.16
C ARG A 165 -13.99 31.90 -22.09
N GLU A 166 -14.27 32.43 -20.92
CA GLU A 166 -15.00 31.71 -19.88
C GLU A 166 -16.40 31.42 -20.41
N LEU A 167 -16.81 30.14 -20.42
CA LEU A 167 -18.15 29.77 -20.82
C LEU A 167 -19.13 30.29 -19.77
N LYS A 168 -20.13 31.04 -20.22
CA LYS A 168 -21.29 31.35 -19.39
C LYS A 168 -22.16 30.09 -19.28
N ALA A 169 -23.01 30.04 -18.25
CA ALA A 169 -23.89 28.90 -17.97
C ALA A 169 -24.86 28.53 -19.12
N GLU A 170 -25.00 29.39 -20.12
CA GLU A 170 -25.82 29.23 -21.32
C GLU A 170 -25.20 28.29 -22.38
N ASP A 171 -23.89 28.02 -22.30
CA ASP A 171 -23.13 27.26 -23.31
C ASP A 171 -22.95 25.76 -22.98
N ILE A 172 -23.43 25.33 -21.82
CA ILE A 172 -23.21 23.97 -21.29
C ILE A 172 -24.29 23.03 -21.86
N VAL A 173 -23.96 22.33 -22.94
CA VAL A 173 -24.89 21.43 -23.66
C VAL A 173 -24.36 19.99 -23.61
N VAL A 174 -25.25 19.02 -23.42
CA VAL A 174 -24.91 17.59 -23.46
C VAL A 174 -24.31 17.24 -24.83
N GLY A 175 -23.20 16.50 -24.84
CA GLY A 175 -22.46 16.13 -26.05
C GLY A 175 -21.40 17.15 -26.51
N LYS A 176 -21.25 18.29 -25.82
CA LYS A 176 -20.20 19.29 -26.13
C LYS A 176 -18.88 18.91 -25.47
N ASP A 177 -17.78 19.08 -26.20
CA ASP A 177 -16.43 18.91 -25.69
C ASP A 177 -16.01 20.12 -24.84
N VAL A 178 -15.44 19.83 -23.68
CA VAL A 178 -15.01 20.79 -22.65
C VAL A 178 -13.72 20.33 -21.99
N ASN A 179 -12.94 21.29 -21.51
CA ASN A 179 -11.70 21.08 -20.80
C ASN A 179 -11.95 21.14 -19.28
N VAL A 180 -11.79 20.00 -18.60
CA VAL A 180 -11.94 19.86 -17.15
C VAL A 180 -10.62 20.20 -16.46
N ASN A 181 -10.63 21.18 -15.55
CA ASN A 181 -9.45 21.53 -14.75
C ASN A 181 -9.28 20.53 -13.59
N MET A 182 -8.20 19.75 -13.61
CA MET A 182 -7.91 18.69 -12.62
C MET A 182 -6.52 18.86 -11.99
N GLY A 183 -6.27 20.01 -11.36
CA GLY A 183 -5.12 20.26 -10.49
C GLY A 183 -3.78 20.41 -11.22
N ASN A 184 -3.28 19.32 -11.81
CA ASN A 184 -2.02 19.28 -12.57
C ASN A 184 -2.23 19.50 -14.09
N GLY A 185 -3.44 19.87 -14.53
CA GLY A 185 -3.71 20.24 -15.92
C GLY A 185 -5.19 20.22 -16.29
N ASN A 186 -5.48 20.69 -17.50
CA ASN A 186 -6.80 20.61 -18.12
C ASN A 186 -6.88 19.36 -19.02
N MET A 187 -7.90 18.52 -18.86
CA MET A 187 -8.15 17.38 -19.75
C MET A 187 -9.42 17.57 -20.57
N ALA A 188 -9.37 17.20 -21.85
CA ALA A 188 -10.55 17.16 -22.71
C ALA A 188 -11.53 16.06 -22.26
N ALA A 189 -12.82 16.41 -22.24
CA ALA A 189 -13.92 15.58 -21.84
C ALA A 189 -15.20 16.00 -22.58
N THR A 190 -16.15 15.08 -22.75
CA THR A 190 -17.45 15.38 -23.33
C THR A 190 -18.51 15.37 -22.24
N ILE A 191 -19.41 16.37 -22.22
CA ILE A 191 -20.52 16.41 -21.25
C ILE A 191 -21.51 15.28 -21.55
N VAL A 192 -21.81 14.45 -20.55
CA VAL A 192 -22.77 13.34 -20.66
C VAL A 192 -24.12 13.69 -20.04
N GLU A 193 -24.13 14.44 -18.94
CA GLU A 193 -25.34 14.70 -18.15
C GLU A 193 -25.21 16.02 -17.39
N LEU A 194 -26.32 16.76 -17.24
CA LEU A 194 -26.36 18.08 -16.62
C LEU A 194 -27.38 18.12 -15.48
N ASN A 195 -26.89 18.28 -14.25
CA ASN A 195 -27.70 18.64 -13.10
C ASN A 195 -27.41 20.09 -12.70
N LYS A 196 -28.29 20.71 -11.90
CA LYS A 196 -28.26 22.17 -11.62
C LYS A 196 -26.91 22.68 -11.10
N ASP A 197 -26.22 21.90 -10.27
CA ASP A 197 -24.94 22.27 -9.65
C ASP A 197 -23.78 21.32 -10.02
N GLU A 198 -24.08 20.19 -10.68
CA GLU A 198 -23.14 19.09 -10.91
C GLU A 198 -23.24 18.55 -12.34
N VAL A 199 -22.12 18.59 -13.07
CA VAL A 199 -22.01 18.13 -14.46
C VAL A 199 -21.30 16.79 -14.51
N ARG A 200 -21.90 15.82 -15.19
CA ARG A 200 -21.26 14.52 -15.44
C ARG A 200 -20.52 14.59 -16.77
N VAL A 201 -19.20 14.46 -16.72
CA VAL A 201 -18.32 14.51 -17.89
C VAL A 201 -17.67 13.15 -18.12
N ARG A 202 -17.54 12.74 -19.38
CA ARG A 202 -16.73 11.59 -19.79
C ARG A 202 -15.40 12.12 -20.33
N LEU A 203 -14.32 11.83 -19.60
CA LEU A 203 -12.96 12.13 -20.05
C LEU A 203 -12.62 11.32 -21.31
N SER A 204 -11.66 11.79 -22.11
CA SER A 204 -11.17 11.08 -23.31
C SER A 204 -10.61 9.67 -23.05
N ASN A 205 -10.26 9.35 -21.79
CA ASN A 205 -9.84 8.02 -21.35
C ASN A 205 -11.02 7.07 -21.01
N GLY A 206 -12.26 7.48 -21.25
CA GLY A 206 -13.48 6.70 -21.00
C GLY A 206 -14.02 6.78 -19.56
N LEU A 207 -13.27 7.36 -18.61
CA LEU A 207 -13.73 7.57 -17.24
C LEU A 207 -14.84 8.62 -17.21
N THR A 208 -15.94 8.36 -16.49
CA THR A 208 -16.94 9.39 -16.18
C THR A 208 -16.72 9.95 -14.78
N MET A 209 -16.72 11.28 -14.64
CA MET A 209 -16.56 11.97 -13.36
C MET A 209 -17.67 13.01 -13.16
N LEU A 210 -18.03 13.25 -11.89
CA LEU A 210 -18.94 14.32 -11.51
C LEU A 210 -18.11 15.57 -11.15
N VAL A 211 -18.42 16.72 -11.74
CA VAL A 211 -17.62 17.94 -11.64
C VAL A 211 -18.54 19.16 -11.54
N LYS A 212 -18.22 20.11 -10.67
CA LYS A 212 -18.90 21.40 -10.62
C LYS A 212 -18.63 22.22 -11.88
N ALA A 213 -19.60 22.99 -12.33
CA ALA A 213 -19.47 23.85 -13.52
C ALA A 213 -18.26 24.80 -13.46
N GLU A 214 -17.88 25.25 -12.26
CA GLU A 214 -16.70 26.11 -11.98
C GLU A 214 -15.36 25.52 -12.43
N HIS A 215 -15.26 24.20 -12.66
CA HIS A 215 -14.04 23.53 -13.10
C HIS A 215 -14.06 23.11 -14.58
N LEU A 216 -15.08 23.55 -15.33
CA LEU A 216 -15.17 23.36 -16.78
C LEU A 216 -14.72 24.61 -17.53
N SER A 217 -14.09 24.41 -18.67
CA SER A 217 -13.62 25.45 -19.60
C SER A 217 -13.85 25.00 -21.05
N SER A 218 -13.88 25.95 -22.00
CA SER A 218 -13.84 25.65 -23.44
C SER A 218 -12.43 25.78 -24.00
#